data_AF-A0A960Y4N5-F1
#
_entry.id   AF-A0A960Y4N5-F1
#
_cell.length_a   1.000
_cell.length_b   1.000
_cell.length_c   1.000
_cell.angle_alpha   90.00
_cell.angle_beta   90.00
_cell.angle_gamma   90.00
#
_symmetry.space_group_name_H-M   'P 1'
#
loop_
_entity.id
_entity.type
_entity.pdbx_description
1 polymer ?
#
loop_
_entity_poly.entity_id
_entity_poly.type
_entity_poly.pdbx_seq_one_letter_code
_entity_poly.pdbx_strand_id
1 'polypeptide(L)'
;MRLLTFFTLTSMHCFAAVTALLQGQLGNQMFEIATAVALARDNGVEATFPGLLTRKDSDIPLIRTQFFFRLQTAPLKGKITDYKEPTHNYSPIPFRDNMMLIGYYQSEKYFKHHEEEIR
;
A
#
# COMPACT_ATOMS: atom_id res chain seq x y z
N MET A 1 29.54 -5.87 29.57
CA MET A 1 28.37 -4.96 29.46
C MET A 1 28.65 -3.96 28.35
N ARG A 2 28.24 -4.26 27.11
CA ARG A 2 28.39 -3.36 25.95
C ARG A 2 27.00 -2.81 25.63
N LEU A 3 26.78 -1.51 25.87
CA LEU A 3 25.63 -0.80 25.33
C LEU A 3 25.83 -0.65 23.81
N LEU A 4 24.99 -1.29 23.03
CA LEU A 4 24.76 -0.95 21.63
C LEU A 4 23.58 0.01 21.61
N THR A 5 23.87 1.31 21.55
CA THR A 5 22.90 2.34 21.22
C THR A 5 22.59 2.25 19.73
N PHE A 6 21.39 1.77 19.40
CA PHE A 6 20.86 1.88 18.04
C PHE A 6 20.55 3.36 17.76
N PHE A 7 21.37 3.98 16.90
CA PHE A 7 21.02 5.21 16.22
C PHE A 7 19.94 4.88 15.17
N THR A 8 18.68 5.17 15.44
CA THR A 8 17.69 5.28 14.36
C THR A 8 17.87 6.66 13.72
N LEU A 9 18.52 6.70 12.56
CA LEU A 9 18.44 7.86 11.67
C LEU A 9 16.98 8.02 11.23
N THR A 10 16.24 8.88 11.90
CA THR A 10 14.95 9.37 11.41
C THR A 10 15.24 10.36 10.28
N SER A 11 15.36 9.82 9.08
CA SER A 11 15.47 10.60 7.86
C SER A 11 14.24 11.48 7.70
N MET A 12 14.42 12.81 7.75
CA MET A 12 13.39 13.80 7.41
C MET A 12 13.20 13.84 5.89
N HIS A 13 12.66 12.77 5.30
CA HIS A 13 12.26 12.81 3.90
C HIS A 13 10.83 13.35 3.78
N CYS A 14 10.64 14.26 2.83
CA CYS A 14 9.32 14.62 2.32
C CYS A 14 8.66 13.29 1.90
N PHE A 15 7.69 12.83 2.70
CA PHE A 15 7.26 11.44 2.74
C PHE A 15 6.43 11.13 1.49
N ALA A 16 7.08 10.73 0.39
CA ALA A 16 6.40 10.10 -0.73
C ALA A 16 5.87 8.73 -0.25
N ALA A 17 4.64 8.40 -0.63
CA ALA A 17 4.02 7.13 -0.27
C ALA A 17 3.04 6.66 -1.36
N VAL A 18 2.71 5.37 -1.32
CA VAL A 18 1.68 4.75 -2.17
C VAL A 18 0.52 4.28 -1.28
N THR A 19 -0.71 4.45 -1.77
CA THR A 19 -1.93 3.85 -1.19
C THR A 19 -2.74 3.18 -2.29
N ALA A 20 -3.72 2.37 -1.90
CA ALA A 20 -4.79 1.93 -2.78
C ALA A 20 -6.15 2.37 -2.23
N LEU A 21 -7.10 2.61 -3.13
CA LEU A 21 -8.52 2.66 -2.80
C LEU A 21 -9.01 1.22 -2.61
N LEU A 22 -9.46 0.86 -1.41
CA LEU A 22 -9.83 -0.52 -1.08
C LEU A 22 -11.25 -0.87 -1.54
N GLN A 23 -11.45 -1.64 -2.60
CA GLN A 23 -12.77 -1.85 -3.20
C GLN A 23 -13.23 -3.31 -3.14
N GLY A 24 -14.53 -3.52 -2.88
CA GLY A 24 -15.08 -4.86 -2.72
C GLY A 24 -14.57 -5.57 -1.47
N GLN A 25 -14.69 -6.90 -1.42
CA GLN A 25 -14.40 -7.70 -0.22
C GLN A 25 -12.92 -8.08 -0.10
N LEU A 26 -12.60 -8.92 0.90
CA LEU A 26 -11.24 -9.30 1.30
C LEU A 26 -10.32 -9.68 0.13
N GLY A 27 -10.79 -10.51 -0.81
CA GLY A 27 -9.97 -10.97 -1.92
C GLY A 27 -9.45 -9.81 -2.79
N ASN A 28 -10.31 -8.86 -3.13
CA ASN A 28 -9.90 -7.68 -3.89
C ASN A 28 -8.94 -6.79 -3.09
N GLN A 29 -9.26 -6.58 -1.81
CA GLN A 29 -8.42 -5.77 -0.93
C GLN A 29 -7.01 -6.34 -0.77
N MET A 30 -6.85 -7.67 -0.78
CA MET A 30 -5.54 -8.32 -0.79
C MET A 30 -4.73 -7.97 -2.04
N PHE A 31 -5.32 -8.01 -3.23
CA PHE A 31 -4.64 -7.64 -4.48
C PHE A 31 -4.28 -6.15 -4.52
N GLU A 32 -5.19 -5.29 -4.11
CA GLU A 32 -4.99 -3.84 -4.05
C GLU A 32 -3.85 -3.47 -3.09
N ILE A 33 -3.83 -4.07 -1.89
CA ILE A 33 -2.78 -3.86 -0.89
C ILE A 33 -1.46 -4.42 -1.37
N ALA A 34 -1.41 -5.66 -1.85
CA ALA A 34 -0.18 -6.28 -2.32
C ALA A 34 0.46 -5.50 -3.47
N THR A 35 -0.36 -5.01 -4.41
CA THR A 35 0.10 -4.17 -5.53
C THR A 35 0.69 -2.84 -5.04
N ALA A 36 0.02 -2.17 -4.10
CA ALA A 36 0.53 -0.92 -3.54
C ALA A 36 1.83 -1.12 -2.74
N VAL A 37 1.92 -2.21 -1.96
CA VAL A 37 3.13 -2.56 -1.21
C VAL A 37 4.30 -2.83 -2.16
N ALA A 38 4.10 -3.67 -3.19
CA ALA A 38 5.13 -3.97 -4.18
C ALA A 38 5.61 -2.70 -4.91
N LEU A 39 4.69 -1.86 -5.37
CA LEU A 39 5.04 -0.60 -6.06
C LEU A 39 5.82 0.35 -5.14
N ALA A 40 5.43 0.46 -3.87
CA ALA A 40 6.15 1.28 -2.90
C ALA A 40 7.58 0.75 -2.67
N ARG A 41 7.73 -0.56 -2.53
CA ARG A 41 9.02 -1.25 -2.37
C ARG A 41 9.94 -1.06 -3.56
N ASP A 42 9.42 -1.23 -4.77
CA ASP A 42 10.16 -1.03 -6.03
C ASP A 42 10.77 0.38 -6.14
N ASN A 43 10.18 1.35 -5.44
CA ASN A 43 10.59 2.76 -5.50
C ASN A 43 11.16 3.29 -4.17
N GLY A 44 11.39 2.43 -3.18
CA GLY A 44 11.98 2.82 -1.90
C GLY A 44 11.13 3.79 -1.08
N VAL A 45 9.81 3.75 -1.22
CA VAL A 45 8.85 4.57 -0.47
C VAL A 45 7.94 3.71 0.40
N GLU A 46 7.15 4.34 1.27
CA GLU A 46 6.24 3.64 2.17
C GLU A 46 4.87 3.37 1.53
N ALA A 47 4.24 2.26 1.92
CA ALA A 47 2.85 1.98 1.62
C ALA A 47 1.97 2.28 2.84
N THR A 48 0.88 3.01 2.65
CA THR A 48 -0.07 3.33 3.73
C THR A 48 -1.50 3.26 3.23
N PHE A 49 -2.43 2.90 4.12
CA PHE A 49 -3.83 2.59 3.77
C PHE A 49 -4.81 3.29 4.73
N PRO A 50 -4.94 4.63 4.66
CA PRO A 50 -5.88 5.39 5.50
C PRO A 50 -7.35 4.97 5.31
N GLY A 51 -7.68 4.34 4.17
CA GLY A 51 -8.98 3.75 3.90
C GLY A 51 -9.43 2.74 4.98
N LEU A 52 -8.49 2.01 5.58
CA LEU A 52 -8.79 1.01 6.63
C LEU A 52 -9.38 1.63 7.90
N LEU A 53 -9.11 2.91 8.18
CA LEU A 53 -9.67 3.63 9.34
C LEU A 53 -10.90 4.46 8.99
N THR A 54 -10.95 5.00 7.77
CA THR A 54 -11.92 6.03 7.39
C THR A 54 -13.17 5.44 6.77
N ARG A 55 -13.07 4.26 6.13
CA ARG A 55 -14.19 3.62 5.45
C ARG A 55 -14.90 2.61 6.34
N LYS A 56 -16.21 2.51 6.14
CA LYS A 56 -17.12 1.66 6.92
C LYS A 56 -17.90 0.67 6.06
N ASP A 57 -17.70 0.71 4.75
CA ASP A 57 -18.31 -0.18 3.78
C ASP A 57 -17.44 -1.42 3.54
N SER A 58 -17.95 -2.36 2.75
CA SER A 58 -17.20 -3.51 2.24
C SER A 58 -16.45 -4.33 3.31
N ASP A 59 -17.04 -4.43 4.50
CA ASP A 59 -16.48 -5.08 5.70
C ASP A 59 -15.08 -4.56 6.11
N ILE A 60 -14.67 -3.38 5.65
CA ILE A 60 -13.35 -2.80 5.91
C ILE A 60 -13.01 -2.76 7.41
N PRO A 61 -13.91 -2.35 8.33
CA PRO A 61 -13.58 -2.36 9.76
C PRO A 61 -13.23 -3.75 10.30
N LEU A 62 -13.93 -4.79 9.86
CA LEU A 62 -13.69 -6.18 10.27
C LEU A 62 -12.43 -6.74 9.60
N ILE A 63 -12.29 -6.53 8.30
CA ILE A 63 -11.13 -6.97 7.53
C ILE A 63 -9.84 -6.34 8.07
N ARG A 64 -9.88 -5.05 8.44
CA ARG A 64 -8.76 -4.38 9.10
C ARG A 64 -8.35 -5.10 10.38
N THR A 65 -9.29 -5.39 11.28
CA THR A 65 -8.96 -5.96 12.59
C THR A 65 -8.50 -7.42 12.51
N GLN A 66 -8.98 -8.17 11.52
CA GLN A 66 -8.64 -9.59 11.35
C GLN A 66 -7.39 -9.83 10.50
N PHE A 67 -7.21 -9.08 9.41
CA PHE A 67 -6.18 -9.36 8.40
C PHE A 67 -5.12 -8.26 8.28
N PHE A 68 -5.52 -6.99 8.39
CA PHE A 68 -4.65 -5.86 8.05
C PHE A 68 -4.27 -4.98 9.25
N PHE A 69 -4.28 -5.52 10.46
CA PHE A 69 -4.11 -4.75 11.70
C PHE A 69 -2.70 -4.18 11.90
N ARG A 70 -1.72 -4.64 11.11
CA ARG A 70 -0.31 -4.18 11.15
C ARG A 70 0.03 -3.17 10.06
N LEU A 71 -0.87 -2.93 9.10
CA LEU A 71 -0.59 -2.00 8.01
C LEU A 71 -0.57 -0.55 8.49
N GLN A 72 0.30 0.26 7.90
CA GLN A 72 0.33 1.70 8.15
C GLN A 72 -0.96 2.34 7.65
N THR A 73 -1.52 3.26 8.42
CA THR A 73 -2.78 3.95 8.11
C THR A 73 -2.66 5.47 8.17
N ALA A 74 -1.43 5.98 8.21
CA ALA A 74 -1.19 7.42 8.18
C ALA A 74 -1.69 8.00 6.84
N PRO A 75 -2.35 9.16 6.83
CA PRO A 75 -2.75 9.79 5.58
C PRO A 75 -1.53 10.18 4.75
N LEU A 76 -1.67 10.15 3.43
CA LEU A 76 -0.66 10.69 2.52
C LEU A 76 -0.53 12.20 2.77
N LYS A 77 0.69 12.72 2.65
CA LYS A 77 0.99 14.14 2.82
C LYS A 77 1.15 14.79 1.46
N GLY A 78 0.60 16.00 1.29
CA GLY A 78 0.74 16.77 0.06
C GLY A 78 -0.28 16.38 -1.02
N LYS A 79 0.05 16.70 -2.28
CA LYS A 79 -0.85 16.45 -3.43
C LYS A 79 -0.85 14.96 -3.75
N ILE A 80 -2.02 14.34 -3.72
CA ILE A 80 -2.23 12.95 -4.11
C ILE A 80 -2.47 12.87 -5.62
N THR A 81 -1.82 11.93 -6.28
CA THR A 81 -2.01 11.63 -7.71
C THR A 81 -2.76 10.33 -7.88
N ASP A 82 -3.96 10.41 -8.43
CA ASP A 82 -4.76 9.23 -8.74
C ASP A 82 -4.21 8.50 -9.97
N TYR A 83 -4.17 7.17 -9.89
CA TYR A 83 -3.90 6.31 -11.03
C TYR A 83 -4.96 5.23 -11.13
N LYS A 84 -5.68 5.26 -12.24
CA LYS A 84 -6.74 4.30 -12.52
C LYS A 84 -6.18 3.16 -13.35
N GLU A 85 -6.46 1.94 -12.92
CA GLU A 85 -6.12 0.72 -13.65
C GLU A 85 -6.67 0.82 -15.09
N PRO A 86 -5.80 0.77 -16.12
CA PRO A 86 -6.22 1.01 -17.49
C PRO A 86 -6.99 -0.17 -18.08
N THR A 87 -6.71 -1.39 -17.62
CA THR A 87 -7.32 -2.64 -18.10
C THR A 87 -7.37 -3.66 -16.97
N HIS A 88 -8.28 -4.64 -17.04
CA HIS A 88 -8.33 -5.77 -16.10
C HIS A 88 -7.18 -6.79 -16.27
N ASN A 89 -6.26 -6.55 -17.21
CA ASN A 89 -5.04 -7.33 -17.39
C ASN A 89 -3.84 -6.58 -16.77
N TYR A 90 -2.76 -7.31 -16.53
CA TYR A 90 -1.50 -6.71 -16.09
C TYR A 90 -1.04 -5.61 -17.07
N SER A 91 -0.82 -4.42 -16.52
CA SER A 91 -0.20 -3.28 -17.20
C SER A 91 0.78 -2.63 -16.23
N PRO A 92 2.06 -2.46 -16.56
CA PRO A 92 3.02 -1.80 -15.68
C PRO A 92 2.50 -0.46 -15.15
N ILE A 93 2.67 -0.24 -13.85
CA ILE A 93 2.22 0.98 -13.17
C ILE A 93 3.39 1.97 -13.15
N PRO A 94 3.31 3.12 -13.84
CA PRO A 94 4.35 4.14 -13.76
C PRO A 94 4.30 4.83 -12.39
N PHE A 95 5.40 4.79 -11.65
CA PHE A 95 5.49 5.43 -10.34
C PHE A 95 5.38 6.95 -10.41
N ARG A 96 4.71 7.53 -9.42
CA ARG A 96 4.66 8.97 -9.12
C ARG A 96 4.62 9.15 -7.61
N ASP A 97 5.16 10.26 -7.11
CA ASP A 97 5.08 10.57 -5.69
C ASP A 97 3.63 10.73 -5.24
N ASN A 98 3.33 10.24 -4.03
CA ASN A 98 2.02 10.35 -3.36
C ASN A 98 0.88 9.84 -4.23
N MET A 99 0.95 8.57 -4.59
CA MET A 99 0.03 7.97 -5.56
C MET A 99 -1.07 7.17 -4.88
N MET A 100 -2.31 7.34 -5.34
CA MET A 100 -3.43 6.48 -4.98
C MET A 100 -3.80 5.59 -6.17
N LEU A 101 -3.64 4.28 -6.00
CA LEU A 101 -4.06 3.27 -6.95
C LEU A 101 -5.58 3.07 -6.86
N ILE A 102 -6.26 3.13 -8.00
CA ILE A 102 -7.71 2.93 -8.13
C ILE A 102 -7.94 1.82 -9.16
N GLY A 103 -8.57 0.73 -8.78
CA GLY A 103 -8.69 -0.49 -9.59
C GLY A 103 -8.53 -1.73 -8.74
N TYR A 104 -8.69 -2.92 -9.33
CA TYR A 104 -8.66 -4.18 -8.58
C TYR A 104 -7.32 -4.90 -8.67
N TYR A 105 -6.53 -4.67 -9.73
CA TYR A 105 -5.16 -5.19 -9.87
C TYR A 105 -5.06 -6.71 -9.67
N GLN A 106 -6.02 -7.48 -10.21
CA GLN A 106 -6.20 -8.92 -9.96
C GLN A 106 -5.16 -9.84 -10.65
N SER A 107 -3.94 -9.35 -10.87
CA SER A 107 -2.83 -10.13 -11.40
C SER A 107 -1.68 -10.18 -10.40
N GLU A 108 -1.25 -11.39 -10.02
CA GLU A 108 -0.07 -11.57 -9.16
C GLU A 108 1.21 -10.94 -9.74
N LYS A 109 1.26 -10.71 -11.06
CA LYS A 109 2.39 -10.08 -11.74
C LYS A 109 2.75 -8.69 -11.18
N TYR A 110 1.82 -8.03 -10.48
CA TYR A 110 2.10 -6.75 -9.82
C TYR A 110 3.00 -6.87 -8.58
N PHE A 111 3.04 -8.03 -7.92
CA PHE A 111 3.69 -8.17 -6.61
C PHE A 111 4.46 -9.48 -6.43
N LYS A 112 4.42 -10.40 -7.40
CA LYS A 112 5.05 -11.72 -7.32
C LYS A 112 6.55 -11.67 -7.06
N HIS A 113 7.24 -10.63 -7.52
CA HIS A 113 8.67 -10.44 -7.25
C HIS A 113 8.98 -10.08 -5.79
N HIS A 114 7.97 -9.75 -4.99
CA HIS A 114 8.03 -9.53 -3.53
C HIS A 114 7.25 -10.58 -2.73
N GLU A 115 6.98 -11.76 -3.31
CA GLU A 115 6.12 -12.79 -2.71
C GLU A 115 6.58 -13.24 -1.32
N GLU A 116 7.89 -13.32 -1.07
CA GLU A 116 8.46 -13.72 0.23
C GLU A 116 8.15 -12.72 1.35
N GLU A 117 8.01 -11.42 1.00
CA GLU A 117 7.75 -10.36 1.97
C GLU A 117 6.25 -10.13 2.20
N ILE A 118 5.43 -10.44 1.20
CA ILE A 118 3.98 -10.18 1.21
C ILE A 118 3.18 -11.34 1.83
N ARG A 119 3.74 -12.56 1.87
CA ARG A 119 3.07 -13.76 2.38
C ARG A 119 2.88 -13.80 3.90
#